data_AF-A0A1E2RV97-F1
#
_entry.id   AF-A0A1E2RV97-F1
#
_cell.length_a   1.000
_cell.length_b   1.000
_cell.length_c   1.000
_cell.angle_alpha   90.00
_cell.angle_beta   90.00
_cell.angle_gamma   90.00
#
_symmetry.space_group_name_H-M   'P 1'
#
loop_
_entity.id
_entity.type
_entity.pdbx_description
1 polymer ?
#
loop_
_entity_poly.entity_id
_entity_poly.type
_entity_poly.pdbx_seq_one_letter_code
_entity_poly.pdbx_strand_id
1 'polypeptide(L)'
;MSDTKPTFSSLGLPKADEESIDAYAKSRGVPTLDRKPKPRSPSVTIRTDVPDYLAQAMRIEAAKTRSTLRYLILKALKNDGWKIDEGDIVEDGRRPGVHR
;
A
#
# COMPACT_ATOMS: atom_id res chain seq x y z
N MET A 1 36.51 -27.59 -2.85
CA MET A 1 35.25 -28.31 -2.57
C MET A 1 34.12 -27.43 -3.05
N SER A 2 33.31 -27.88 -4.01
CA SER A 2 32.29 -27.06 -4.67
C SER A 2 30.99 -27.04 -3.86
N ASP A 3 30.67 -25.89 -3.28
CA ASP A 3 29.39 -25.61 -2.60
C ASP A 3 28.24 -25.60 -3.61
N THR A 4 27.34 -26.57 -3.51
CA THR A 4 26.09 -26.60 -4.27
C THR A 4 24.97 -26.12 -3.35
N LYS A 5 24.51 -24.88 -3.53
CA LYS A 5 23.36 -24.35 -2.75
C LYS A 5 22.09 -25.12 -3.13
N PRO A 6 21.22 -25.48 -2.17
CA PRO A 6 20.01 -26.21 -2.47
C PRO A 6 19.06 -25.34 -3.29
N THR A 7 18.64 -25.85 -4.44
CA THR A 7 17.65 -25.23 -5.32
C THR A 7 16.26 -25.38 -4.68
N PHE A 8 15.52 -24.28 -4.55
CA PHE A 8 14.13 -24.31 -4.07
C PHE A 8 13.25 -25.01 -5.10
N SER A 9 12.75 -26.21 -4.76
CA SER A 9 11.76 -26.90 -5.57
C SER A 9 10.42 -26.20 -5.43
N SER A 10 9.80 -25.82 -6.56
CA SER A 10 8.47 -25.24 -6.57
C SER A 10 7.47 -26.21 -5.94
N LEU A 11 6.75 -25.78 -4.91
CA LEU A 11 5.59 -26.50 -4.38
C LEU A 11 4.61 -26.71 -5.54
N GLY A 12 4.33 -27.97 -5.90
CA GLY A 12 3.42 -28.36 -6.98
C GLY A 12 1.96 -28.06 -6.66
N LEU A 13 1.68 -26.83 -6.22
CA LEU A 13 0.35 -26.35 -5.93
C LEU A 13 -0.43 -26.29 -7.25
N PRO A 14 -1.69 -26.76 -7.28
CA PRO A 14 -2.56 -26.49 -8.41
C PRO A 14 -2.65 -24.98 -8.61
N LYS A 15 -2.64 -24.52 -9.87
CA LYS A 15 -2.90 -23.12 -10.19
C LYS A 15 -4.32 -22.81 -9.74
N ALA A 16 -4.46 -22.27 -8.53
CA ALA A 16 -5.72 -21.79 -8.05
C ALA A 16 -6.13 -20.61 -8.93
N ASP A 17 -7.22 -20.79 -9.66
CA ASP A 17 -7.93 -19.77 -10.40
C ASP A 17 -8.46 -18.71 -9.42
N GLU A 18 -8.43 -17.45 -9.85
CA GLU A 18 -8.82 -16.30 -9.01
C GLU A 18 -10.25 -16.47 -8.46
N GLU A 19 -11.14 -17.09 -9.25
CA GLU A 19 -12.52 -17.37 -8.87
C GLU A 19 -12.65 -18.40 -7.73
N SER A 20 -11.83 -19.46 -7.72
CA SER A 20 -11.87 -20.47 -6.64
C SER A 20 -11.25 -19.95 -5.34
N ILE A 21 -10.24 -19.10 -5.44
CA ILE A 21 -9.63 -18.41 -4.29
C ILE A 21 -10.68 -17.49 -3.63
N ASP A 22 -11.41 -16.72 -4.44
CA ASP A 22 -12.46 -15.80 -3.95
C ASP A 22 -13.64 -16.56 -3.33
N ALA A 23 -14.10 -17.65 -3.95
CA ALA A 23 -15.19 -18.46 -3.40
C ALA A 23 -14.80 -19.10 -2.05
N TYR A 24 -13.58 -19.63 -1.96
CA TYR A 24 -13.06 -20.18 -0.72
C TYR A 24 -12.91 -19.10 0.37
N ALA A 25 -12.37 -17.94 0.01
CA ALA A 25 -12.24 -16.80 0.91
C ALA A 25 -13.56 -16.36 1.53
N LYS A 26 -14.59 -16.22 0.68
CA LYS A 26 -15.95 -15.86 1.10
C LYS A 26 -16.55 -16.91 2.03
N SER A 27 -16.33 -18.20 1.74
CA SER A 27 -16.79 -19.30 2.60
C SER A 27 -16.13 -19.29 3.99
N ARG A 28 -14.90 -18.81 4.08
CA ARG A 28 -14.11 -18.74 5.32
C ARG A 28 -14.27 -17.40 6.05
N GLY A 29 -15.05 -16.47 5.49
CA GLY A 29 -15.28 -15.14 6.06
C GLY A 29 -13.99 -14.35 6.26
N VAL A 30 -13.01 -14.53 5.37
CA VAL A 30 -11.68 -13.89 5.49
C VAL A 30 -11.75 -12.47 4.91
N PRO A 31 -11.86 -11.41 5.74
CA PRO A 31 -12.22 -10.07 5.25
C PRO A 31 -11.13 -9.40 4.40
N THR A 32 -9.92 -9.97 4.41
CA THR A 32 -8.77 -9.47 3.65
C THR A 32 -8.78 -9.88 2.18
N LEU A 33 -9.60 -10.85 1.78
CA LEU A 33 -9.69 -11.35 0.40
C LEU A 33 -10.88 -10.73 -0.36
N ASP A 34 -11.92 -10.26 0.33
CA ASP A 34 -13.06 -9.58 -0.29
C ASP A 34 -12.79 -8.11 -0.70
N ARG A 35 -11.67 -7.52 -0.27
CA ARG A 35 -11.36 -6.10 -0.55
C ARG A 35 -10.62 -5.96 -1.87
N LYS A 36 -11.37 -5.74 -2.96
CA LYS A 36 -10.78 -5.29 -4.22
C LYS A 36 -9.97 -4.01 -3.97
N PRO A 37 -8.68 -3.95 -4.36
CA PRO A 37 -7.89 -2.73 -4.22
C PRO A 37 -8.56 -1.62 -5.02
N LYS A 38 -8.73 -0.45 -4.39
CA LYS A 38 -9.25 0.73 -5.10
C LYS A 38 -8.33 1.03 -6.29
N PRO A 39 -8.86 1.14 -7.53
CA PRO A 39 -8.04 1.47 -8.68
C PRO A 39 -7.38 2.83 -8.42
N ARG A 40 -6.05 2.89 -8.53
CA ARG A 40 -5.26 4.12 -8.42
C ARG A 40 -4.80 4.51 -9.81
N SER A 41 -4.70 5.81 -10.06
CA SER A 41 -4.09 6.31 -11.29
C SER A 41 -2.62 5.84 -11.38
N PRO A 42 -2.05 5.69 -12.59
CA PRO A 42 -0.62 5.43 -12.75
C PRO A 42 0.21 6.45 -11.98
N SER A 43 1.21 5.97 -11.22
CA SER A 43 2.03 6.83 -10.35
C SER A 43 3.42 7.07 -10.93
N VAL A 44 3.94 8.27 -10.68
CA VAL A 44 5.33 8.66 -10.99
C VAL A 44 6.01 9.13 -9.69
N THR A 45 7.30 8.85 -9.55
CA THR A 45 8.09 9.28 -8.38
C THR A 45 8.63 10.70 -8.59
N ILE A 46 8.36 11.59 -7.65
CA ILE A 46 8.96 12.93 -7.58
C ILE A 46 10.05 12.92 -6.51
N ARG A 47 11.27 13.35 -6.84
CA ARG A 47 12.37 13.55 -5.89
C ARG A 47 12.63 15.04 -5.74
N THR A 48 12.76 15.51 -4.50
CA THR A 48 13.11 16.90 -4.19
C THR A 48 13.83 16.95 -2.86
N ASP A 49 14.71 17.93 -2.71
CA ASP A 49 15.33 18.25 -1.43
C ASP A 49 14.41 19.17 -0.63
N VAL A 50 14.34 18.93 0.68
CA VAL A 50 13.58 19.76 1.63
C VAL A 50 14.44 19.99 2.87
N PRO A 51 14.25 21.12 3.59
CA PRO A 51 14.92 21.32 4.86
C PRO A 51 14.63 20.18 5.85
N ASP A 52 15.63 19.77 6.61
CA ASP A 52 15.50 18.63 7.53
C ASP A 52 14.40 18.86 8.59
N TYR A 53 14.31 20.08 9.12
CA TYR A 53 13.26 20.44 10.09
C TYR A 53 11.84 20.23 9.51
N LEU A 54 11.65 20.50 8.22
CA LEU A 54 10.36 20.34 7.56
C LEU A 54 10.05 18.85 7.36
N ALA A 55 11.03 18.07 6.92
CA ALA A 55 10.88 16.62 6.78
C ALA A 55 10.51 15.95 8.12
N GLN A 56 11.14 16.38 9.22
CA GLN A 56 10.81 15.90 10.56
C GLN A 56 9.38 16.29 10.96
N ALA A 57 9.00 17.56 10.79
CA ALA A 57 7.65 18.03 11.10
C ALA A 57 6.57 17.25 10.32
N MET A 58 6.79 17.03 9.02
CA MET A 58 5.86 16.24 8.19
C MET A 58 5.75 14.78 8.65
N ARG A 59 6.85 14.15 9.08
CA ARG A 59 6.81 12.77 9.62
C ARG A 59 6.04 12.69 10.93
N ILE A 60 6.24 13.67 11.83
CA ILE A 60 5.49 13.77 13.08
C ILE A 60 4.00 13.93 12.79
N GLU A 61 3.64 14.80 11.85
CA GLU A 61 2.25 15.05 11.47
C GLU A 61 1.59 13.81 10.85
N ALA A 62 2.30 13.12 9.96
CA ALA A 62 1.84 11.86 9.38
C ALA A 62 1.61 10.80 10.47
N ALA A 63 2.49 10.72 11.47
CA ALA A 63 2.33 9.80 12.59
C ALA A 63 1.09 10.14 13.45
N LYS A 64 0.90 11.42 13.78
CA LYS A 64 -0.26 11.90 14.57
C LYS A 64 -1.59 11.62 13.87
N THR A 65 -1.65 11.89 12.58
CA THR A 65 -2.86 11.73 11.75
C THR A 65 -3.06 10.31 11.22
N ARG A 66 -2.15 9.37 11.57
CA ARG A 66 -2.12 8.00 11.04
C ARG A 66 -2.17 7.96 9.52
N SER A 67 -1.48 8.91 8.88
CA SER A 67 -1.43 9.05 7.44
C SER A 67 -0.03 8.83 6.88
N THR A 68 0.14 9.01 5.56
CA THR A 68 1.44 8.91 4.89
C THR A 68 1.96 10.29 4.46
N LEU A 69 3.27 10.43 4.30
CA LEU A 69 3.86 11.65 3.71
C LEU A 69 3.27 11.96 2.33
N ARG A 70 3.06 10.92 1.50
CA ARG A 70 2.41 11.06 0.19
C ARG A 70 1.02 11.68 0.33
N TYR A 71 0.21 11.22 1.29
CA TYR A 71 -1.11 11.80 1.55
C TYR A 71 -1.03 13.28 1.91
N LEU A 72 -0.15 13.64 2.85
CA LEU A 72 0.01 15.04 3.26
C LEU A 72 0.43 15.94 2.07
N ILE A 73 1.35 15.46 1.23
CA ILE A 73 1.80 16.18 0.04
C ILE A 73 0.64 16.36 -0.96
N LEU A 74 -0.08 15.29 -1.30
CA LEU A 74 -1.19 15.38 -2.25
C LEU A 74 -2.34 16.25 -1.71
N LYS A 75 -2.61 16.18 -0.40
CA LYS A 75 -3.59 17.04 0.26
C LYS A 75 -3.18 18.52 0.20
N ALA A 76 -1.92 18.82 0.48
CA ALA A 76 -1.39 20.18 0.38
C ALA A 76 -1.48 20.72 -1.05
N LEU A 77 -1.10 19.91 -2.05
CA LEU A 77 -1.22 20.28 -3.47
C LEU A 77 -2.69 20.50 -3.90
N LYS A 78 -3.62 19.65 -3.45
CA LYS A 78 -5.06 19.88 -3.73
C LYS A 78 -5.53 21.20 -3.11
N ASN A 79 -5.11 21.49 -1.88
CA ASN A 79 -5.44 22.75 -1.20
C ASN A 79 -4.83 23.98 -1.89
N ASP A 80 -3.67 23.83 -2.53
CA ASP A 80 -3.01 24.84 -3.35
C ASP A 80 -3.69 25.03 -4.74
N GLY A 81 -4.70 24.21 -5.06
CA GLY A 81 -5.51 24.33 -6.27
C GLY A 81 -5.16 23.36 -7.40
N TRP A 82 -4.23 22.43 -7.17
CA TRP A 82 -3.90 21.41 -8.16
C TRP A 82 -5.05 20.42 -8.35
N LYS A 83 -5.36 20.10 -9.62
CA LYS A 83 -6.38 19.11 -9.96
C LYS A 83 -5.85 17.70 -9.66
N ILE A 84 -6.31 17.12 -8.56
CA ILE A 84 -5.97 15.77 -8.10
C ILE A 84 -7.26 14.98 -7.91
N ASP A 85 -7.32 13.77 -8.44
CA ASP A 85 -8.45 12.87 -8.22
C ASP A 85 -8.55 12.48 -6.73
N GLU A 86 -9.75 12.57 -6.16
CA GLU A 86 -10.01 12.16 -4.78
C GLU A 86 -9.74 10.67 -4.55
N GLY A 87 -9.82 9.87 -5.62
CA GLY A 87 -9.40 8.48 -5.68
C GLY A 87 -7.98 8.25 -5.22
N ASP A 88 -7.07 9.17 -5.53
CA ASP A 88 -5.63 9.05 -5.33
C ASP A 88 -5.14 9.60 -3.98
N ILE A 89 -5.98 10.37 -3.29
CA ILE A 89 -5.76 10.90 -1.95
C ILE A 89 -6.20 9.84 -0.93
N VAL A 90 -5.27 8.96 -0.56
CA VAL A 90 -5.54 7.86 0.38
C VAL A 90 -4.80 8.12 1.69
N GLU A 91 -5.57 8.28 2.77
CA GLU A 91 -5.08 8.60 4.11
C GLU A 91 -4.09 7.55 4.63
N ASP A 92 -4.48 6.29 4.61
CA ASP A 92 -3.72 5.20 5.22
C ASP A 92 -3.38 4.10 4.19
N GLY A 93 -2.09 3.74 4.15
CA GLY A 93 -1.57 2.59 3.40
C GLY A 93 -1.21 1.40 4.30
N ARG A 94 -1.37 1.54 5.62
CA ARG A 94 -1.20 0.44 6.57
C ARG A 94 -2.42 -0.46 6.43
N ARG A 95 -2.19 -1.76 6.21
CA ARG A 95 -3.23 -2.76 6.42
C ARG A 95 -3.71 -2.57 7.86
N PRO A 96 -5.02 -2.54 8.15
CA PRO A 96 -5.47 -2.56 9.54
C PRO A 96 -4.81 -3.79 10.17
N GLY A 97 -3.90 -3.55 11.12
CA GLY A 97 -3.25 -4.64 11.83
C GLY A 97 -4.36 -5.47 12.44
N VAL A 98 -4.41 -6.76 12.11
CA VAL A 98 -5.26 -7.70 12.83
C VAL A 98 -4.72 -7.73 14.26
N HIS A 99 -5.37 -7.01 15.18
CA HIS A 99 -5.20 -7.28 16.60
C HIS A 99 -5.70 -8.72 16.81
N ARG A 100 -4.78 -9.63 17.14
CA ARG A 100 -5.10 -10.94 17.71
C ARG A 100 -5.38 -10.77 19.19
#